data_AF-A0AAW8DU71-F1
#
_entry.id   AF-A0AAW8DU71-F1
#
_cell.length_a   1.000
_cell.length_b   1.000
_cell.length_c   1.000
_cell.angle_alpha   90.00
_cell.angle_beta   90.00
_cell.angle_gamma   90.00
#
_symmetry.space_group_name_H-M   'P 1'
#
loop_
_entity.id
_entity.type
_entity.pdbx_description
1 polymer ?
#
loop_
_entity_poly.entity_id
_entity_poly.type
_entity_poly.pdbx_seq_one_letter_code
_entity_poly.pdbx_strand_id
1 'polypeptide(L)'
;MGKMLPNGWLFPGQNPVDPLTARQLNRAVHDAAAAAKIDKRVTMHTLRHSFATHLLEQKVDIRVIQVMLGHKKLETTSVYTHVATEVLREVVSPLEKLSA
;
A
#
# COMPACT_ATOMS: atom_id res chain seq x y z
N MET A 1 -20.44 -12.78 9.11
CA MET A 1 -19.91 -11.61 8.38
C MET A 1 -21.04 -10.59 8.28
N GLY A 2 -20.79 -9.32 8.65
CA GLY A 2 -21.84 -8.32 8.88
C GLY A 2 -22.75 -8.13 7.67
N LYS A 3 -24.07 -8.11 7.88
CA LYS A 3 -25.03 -7.78 6.82
C LYS A 3 -24.94 -6.29 6.54
N MET A 4 -24.67 -5.91 5.29
CA MET A 4 -24.75 -4.52 4.86
C MET A 4 -26.22 -4.07 4.89
N LEU A 5 -26.50 -2.98 5.61
CA LEU A 5 -27.83 -2.39 5.66
C LEU A 5 -28.02 -1.40 4.51
N PRO A 6 -29.24 -1.25 3.96
CA PRO A 6 -29.56 -0.14 3.05
C PRO A 6 -29.22 1.19 3.73
N ASN A 7 -28.44 2.05 3.08
CA ASN A 7 -27.90 3.30 3.63
C ASN A 7 -26.98 3.14 4.87
N GLY A 8 -26.50 1.92 5.14
CA GLY A 8 -25.54 1.63 6.21
C GLY A 8 -24.08 1.80 5.79
N TRP A 9 -23.16 1.52 6.71
CA TRP A 9 -21.73 1.50 6.43
C TRP A 9 -21.38 0.44 5.38
N LEU A 10 -20.48 0.77 4.44
CA LEU A 10 -19.97 -0.16 3.43
C LEU A 10 -19.27 -1.37 4.07
N PHE A 11 -18.54 -1.12 5.17
CA PHE A 11 -17.88 -2.15 5.97
C PHE A 11 -18.48 -2.13 7.37
N PRO A 12 -19.56 -2.89 7.62
CA PRO A 12 -20.15 -2.98 8.94
C PRO A 12 -19.28 -3.80 9.89
N GLY A 13 -19.33 -3.43 11.17
CA GLY A 13 -18.72 -4.19 12.26
C GLY A 13 -19.53 -5.45 12.60
N GLN A 14 -19.27 -6.03 13.77
CA GLN A 14 -20.08 -7.14 14.29
C GLN A 14 -21.53 -6.72 14.53
N ASN A 15 -21.73 -5.49 15.01
CA ASN A 15 -23.02 -4.84 15.02
C ASN A 15 -23.21 -4.09 13.69
N PRO A 16 -24.24 -4.42 12.86
CA PRO A 16 -24.42 -3.83 11.53
C PRO A 16 -24.63 -2.32 11.48
N VAL A 17 -25.02 -1.69 12.59
CA VAL A 17 -25.19 -0.23 12.67
C VAL A 17 -23.86 0.51 12.91
N ASP A 18 -22.85 -0.21 13.40
CA ASP A 18 -21.54 0.34 13.68
C ASP A 18 -20.56 0.04 12.53
N PRO A 19 -19.62 0.95 12.22
CA PRO A 19 -18.59 0.68 11.23
C PRO A 19 -17.58 -0.34 11.75
N LEU A 20 -16.90 -1.01 10.81
CA LEU A 20 -15.73 -1.83 11.12
C LEU A 20 -14.65 -0.98 11.77
N THR A 21 -14.19 -1.39 12.95
CA THR A 21 -13.12 -0.69 13.67
C THR A 21 -11.74 -1.03 13.09
N ALA A 22 -10.79 -0.11 13.25
CA ALA A 22 -9.39 -0.36 12.88
C ALA A 22 -8.80 -1.59 13.58
N ARG A 23 -9.21 -1.86 14.83
CA ARG A 23 -8.78 -3.03 15.60
C ARG A 23 -9.28 -4.34 14.99
N GLN A 24 -10.54 -4.39 14.58
CA GLN A 24 -11.12 -5.57 13.93
C GLN A 24 -10.43 -5.85 12.60
N LEU A 25 -10.20 -4.81 11.79
CA LEU A 25 -9.50 -4.95 10.52
C LEU A 25 -8.04 -5.39 10.72
N ASN A 26 -7.34 -4.79 11.69
CA ASN A 26 -5.97 -5.16 12.03
C ASN A 26 -5.87 -6.63 12.47
N ARG A 27 -6.83 -7.11 13.28
CA ARG A 27 -6.91 -8.52 13.67
C ARG A 27 -7.08 -9.44 12.45
N ALA A 28 -8.00 -9.10 11.56
CA ALA A 28 -8.22 -9.87 10.33
C ALA A 28 -6.95 -9.95 9.46
N VAL A 29 -6.17 -8.86 9.36
CA VAL A 29 -4.89 -8.86 8.64
C VAL A 29 -3.86 -9.78 9.30
N HIS A 30 -3.76 -9.79 10.63
CA HIS A 30 -2.84 -10.70 11.34
C HIS A 30 -3.25 -12.16 11.17
N ASP A 31 -4.55 -12.46 11.30
CA ASP A 31 -5.07 -13.82 11.11
C ASP A 31 -4.81 -14.30 9.67
N ALA A 32 -4.98 -13.43 8.66
CA ALA A 32 -4.66 -13.72 7.27
C ALA A 32 -3.16 -13.95 7.03
N ALA A 33 -2.28 -13.12 7.64
CA ALA A 33 -0.84 -13.28 7.54
C ALA A 33 -0.37 -14.61 8.15
N ALA A 34 -0.94 -15.00 9.30
CA ALA A 34 -0.67 -16.28 9.94
C ALA A 34 -1.13 -17.45 9.07
N ALA A 35 -2.33 -17.39 8.49
CA ALA A 35 -2.83 -18.40 7.57
C ALA A 35 -1.96 -18.53 6.30
N ALA A 36 -1.42 -17.41 5.82
CA ALA A 36 -0.50 -17.36 4.69
C ALA A 36 0.95 -17.76 5.05
N LYS A 37 1.24 -18.09 6.31
CA LYS A 37 2.59 -18.41 6.83
C LYS A 37 3.61 -17.31 6.57
N ILE A 38 3.20 -16.05 6.74
CA ILE A 38 4.10 -14.91 6.65
C ILE A 38 4.68 -14.63 8.04
N ASP A 39 5.97 -14.95 8.22
CA ASP A 39 6.66 -14.79 9.50
C ASP A 39 7.05 -13.33 9.81
N LYS A 40 6.95 -12.44 8.81
CA LYS A 40 7.20 -11.01 8.97
C LYS A 40 6.01 -10.33 9.65
N ARG A 41 6.28 -9.26 10.39
CA ARG A 41 5.21 -8.42 10.97
C ARG A 41 4.39 -7.74 9.86
N VAL A 42 3.13 -8.10 9.73
CA VAL A 42 2.18 -7.50 8.78
C VAL A 42 1.17 -6.63 9.52
N THR A 43 1.00 -5.39 9.06
CA THR A 43 -0.02 -4.46 9.56
C THR A 43 -0.76 -3.81 8.40
N MET A 44 -1.81 -3.03 8.71
CA MET A 44 -2.48 -2.21 7.70
C MET A 44 -1.53 -1.25 6.96
N HIS A 45 -0.54 -0.69 7.66
CA HIS A 45 0.46 0.17 7.02
C HIS A 45 1.37 -0.61 6.10
N THR A 46 1.73 -1.85 6.46
CA THR A 46 2.51 -2.75 5.59
C THR A 46 1.81 -2.94 4.25
N LEU A 47 0.50 -3.24 4.25
CA LEU A 47 -0.27 -3.40 3.01
C LEU A 47 -0.29 -2.12 2.16
N ARG A 48 -0.47 -0.95 2.80
CA ARG A 48 -0.42 0.35 2.11
C ARG A 48 0.95 0.61 1.48
N HIS A 49 2.03 0.29 2.20
CA HIS A 49 3.39 0.43 1.69
C HIS A 49 3.64 -0.53 0.52
N SER A 50 3.22 -1.79 0.63
CA SER A 50 3.35 -2.77 -0.45
C SER A 50 2.62 -2.32 -1.73
N PHE A 51 1.41 -1.75 -1.60
CA PHE A 51 0.69 -1.18 -2.74
C PHE A 51 1.48 -0.08 -3.44
N ALA A 52 2.04 0.86 -2.67
CA ALA A 52 2.85 1.94 -3.22
C ALA A 52 4.14 1.44 -3.90
N THR A 53 4.83 0.49 -3.26
CA THR A 53 6.03 -0.17 -3.79
C THR A 53 5.73 -0.87 -5.12
N HIS A 54 4.62 -1.64 -5.21
CA HIS A 54 4.25 -2.32 -6.45
C HIS A 54 3.97 -1.35 -7.59
N LEU A 55 3.27 -0.24 -7.33
CA LEU A 55 3.04 0.78 -8.36
C LEU A 55 4.35 1.41 -8.84
N LEU A 56 5.29 1.62 -7.93
CA LEU A 56 6.59 2.20 -8.26
C LEU A 56 7.47 1.23 -9.07
N GLU A 57 7.46 -0.06 -8.72
CA GLU A 57 8.11 -1.13 -9.50
C GLU A 57 7.52 -1.25 -10.91
N GLN A 58 6.23 -0.97 -11.06
CA GLN A 58 5.54 -0.85 -12.35
C GLN A 58 5.81 0.48 -13.08
N LYS A 59 6.74 1.30 -12.57
CA LYS A 59 7.15 2.59 -13.15
C LYS A 59 6.01 3.61 -13.22
N VAL A 60 4.99 3.47 -12.36
CA VAL A 60 3.96 4.49 -12.20
C VAL A 60 4.59 5.74 -11.60
N ASP A 61 4.22 6.91 -12.13
CA ASP A 61 4.74 8.19 -11.66
C ASP A 61 4.46 8.38 -10.16
N ILE A 62 5.50 8.76 -9.41
CA ILE A 62 5.44 8.96 -7.96
C ILE A 62 4.38 9.99 -7.53
N ARG A 63 4.07 10.98 -8.38
CA ARG A 63 2.98 11.95 -8.17
C ARG A 63 1.61 11.29 -8.26
N VAL A 64 1.43 10.35 -9.18
CA VAL A 64 0.17 9.58 -9.31
C VAL A 64 -0.01 8.70 -8.09
N ILE A 65 1.06 8.01 -7.66
CA ILE A 65 1.05 7.19 -6.43
C ILE A 65 0.71 8.07 -5.21
N GLN A 66 1.30 9.26 -5.11
CA GLN A 66 1.02 10.21 -4.03
C GLN A 66 -0.48 10.59 -3.96
N VAL A 67 -1.10 10.88 -5.11
CA VAL A 67 -2.53 11.22 -5.20
C VAL A 67 -3.40 10.02 -4.83
N MET A 68 -3.10 8.83 -5.34
CA MET A 68 -3.84 7.60 -5.01
C MET A 68 -3.78 7.27 -3.51
N LEU A 69 -2.64 7.57 -2.86
CA LEU A 69 -2.47 7.41 -1.43
C LEU A 69 -3.00 8.61 -0.64
N GLY A 70 -3.52 9.68 -1.26
CA GLY A 70 -4.03 10.85 -0.55
C GLY A 70 -2.99 11.53 0.36
N HIS A 71 -1.71 11.44 0.01
CA HIS A 71 -0.63 12.04 0.80
C HIS A 71 -0.59 13.56 0.60
N LYS A 72 -0.95 14.32 1.64
CA LYS A 72 -0.91 15.80 1.63
C LYS A 72 0.50 16.37 1.46
N LYS A 73 1.54 15.64 1.90
CA LYS A 73 2.93 16.07 1.80
C LYS A 73 3.76 15.05 1.04
N LEU A 74 4.75 15.53 0.28
CA LEU A 74 5.69 14.65 -0.43
C LEU A 74 6.56 13.84 0.52
N GLU A 75 6.85 14.34 1.73
CA GLU A 75 7.73 13.65 2.70
C GLU A 75 7.19 12.29 3.17
N THR A 76 5.87 12.04 3.12
CA THR A 76 5.32 10.71 3.42
C THR A 76 5.43 9.73 2.26
N THR A 77 5.82 10.22 1.07
CA THR A 77 6.04 9.43 -0.16
C THR A 77 7.52 9.27 -0.45
N SER A 78 8.39 10.15 0.09
CA SER A 78 9.84 10.06 -0.09
C SER A 78 10.45 8.80 0.54
N VAL A 79 9.73 8.13 1.45
CA VAL A 79 10.13 6.81 1.96
C VAL A 79 10.23 5.76 0.83
N TYR A 80 9.54 5.96 -0.29
CA TYR A 80 9.62 5.08 -1.46
C TYR A 80 10.72 5.47 -2.46
N THR A 81 11.39 6.62 -2.27
CA THR A 81 12.46 7.07 -3.18
C THR A 81 13.64 6.09 -3.20
N HIS A 82 13.90 5.38 -2.10
CA HIS A 82 14.91 4.32 -2.09
C HIS A 82 14.60 3.22 -3.12
N VAL A 83 13.34 2.77 -3.18
CA VAL A 83 12.88 1.78 -4.16
C VAL A 83 12.94 2.37 -5.58
N ALA A 84 12.55 3.64 -5.75
CA ALA A 84 12.65 4.32 -7.05
C ALA A 84 14.09 4.35 -7.56
N THR A 85 15.05 4.54 -6.65
CA THR A 85 16.49 4.61 -6.98
C THR A 85 17.02 3.26 -7.47
N GLU A 86 16.53 2.15 -6.93
CA GLU A 86 16.83 0.80 -7.43
C GLU A 86 16.22 0.57 -8.83
N VAL A 87 14.96 0.96 -9.04
CA VAL A 87 14.30 0.85 -10.35
C VAL A 87 14.97 1.74 -11.41
N LEU A 88 15.44 2.92 -11.04
CA LEU A 88 16.12 3.86 -11.94
C LEU A 88 17.52 3.38 -12.35
N ARG A 89 18.20 2.54 -11.56
CA ARG A 89 19.48 1.94 -11.95
C ARG A 89 19.37 0.98 -13.14
N GLU A 90 18.18 0.48 -13.44
CA GLU A 90 17.92 -0.31 -14.67
C GLU A 90 17.76 0.57 -15.92
N VAL A 91 17.62 1.89 -15.76
CA VAL A 91 17.54 2.81 -16.90
C VAL A 91 18.98 3.08 -17.38
N VAL A 92 19.32 2.49 -18.52
CA VAL A 92 20.63 2.67 -19.18
C VAL A 92 20.96 4.16 -19.26
N SER A 93 22.06 4.53 -18.60
CA SER A 93 22.55 5.91 -18.58
C SER A 93 22.78 6.39 -20.03
N PRO A 94 22.30 7.59 -20.41
CA PRO A 94 22.59 8.17 -21.72
C PRO A 94 24.09 8.23 -22.04
N LEU A 95 24.95 8.31 -21.01
CA LEU A 95 26.41 8.31 -21.17
C LEU A 95 26.97 6.94 -21.60
N GLU A 96 26.36 5.84 -21.18
CA GLU A 96 26.79 4.50 -21.64
C GLU A 96 26.46 4.27 -23.11
N LYS A 97 25.41 4.93 -23.65
CA LYS A 97 25.10 4.92 -25.09
C LYS A 97 26.08 5.72 -25.94
N LEU A 98 26.84 6.63 -25.34
CA LEU A 98 27.86 7.42 -26.03
C LEU A 98 29.23 6.73 -26.05
N SER A 99 29.37 5.60 -25.33
CA SER A 99 30.62 4.87 -25.17
C SER A 99 30.72 3.61 -26.05
N ALA A 100 29.74 3.39 -26.94
CA ALA A 100 29.62 2.25 -27.85
C ALA A 100 29.82 2.65 -29.31
#